data_AF-A0A2M7ZQ68-F1
#
_entry.id   AF-A0A2M7ZQ68-F1
#
_cell.length_a   1.000
_cell.length_b   1.000
_cell.length_c   1.000
_cell.angle_alpha   90.00
_cell.angle_beta   90.00
_cell.angle_gamma   90.00
#
_symmetry.space_group_name_H-M   'P 1'
#
loop_
_entity.id
_entity.type
_entity.pdbx_description
1 polymer ?
#
loop_
_entity_poly.entity_id
_entity_poly.type
_entity_poly.pdbx_seq_one_letter_code
_entity_poly.pdbx_strand_id
1 'polypeptide(L)' 'MSNNKEKNKPEIYESCPHCGHKLSPWQQVLLKVDRALTCKNCWYRILLDPPISQSDKTEKDDNYSEGKN' A
#
# COMPACT_ATOMS: atom_id res chain seq x y z
N MET A 1 -19.45 -24.28 -19.19
CA MET A 1 -18.58 -23.91 -18.05
C MET A 1 -17.59 -22.85 -18.50
N SER A 2 -17.60 -21.65 -17.87
CA SER A 2 -16.43 -20.78 -17.62
C SER A 2 -16.92 -19.53 -16.88
N ASN A 3 -16.61 -19.46 -15.58
CA ASN A 3 -17.04 -18.38 -14.69
C ASN A 3 -16.30 -17.09 -15.05
N ASN A 4 -17.05 -16.03 -15.39
CA ASN A 4 -16.51 -14.68 -15.52
C ASN A 4 -15.97 -14.25 -14.14
N LYS A 5 -14.64 -14.26 -13.98
CA LYS A 5 -13.95 -13.62 -12.84
C LYS A 5 -14.31 -12.13 -12.87
N GLU A 6 -15.21 -11.72 -11.96
CA GLU A 6 -15.45 -10.31 -11.62
C GLU A 6 -14.10 -9.64 -11.34
N LYS A 7 -13.68 -8.77 -12.26
CA LYS A 7 -12.45 -8.01 -12.15
C LYS A 7 -12.64 -6.93 -11.10
N ASN A 8 -11.93 -7.09 -9.98
CA ASN A 8 -11.40 -6.02 -9.12
C ASN A 8 -12.22 -4.73 -9.11
N LYS A 9 -13.29 -4.67 -8.30
CA LYS A 9 -13.68 -3.36 -7.77
C LYS A 9 -12.56 -2.92 -6.83
N PRO A 10 -11.97 -1.71 -7.00
CA PRO A 10 -11.06 -1.19 -6.01
C PRO A 10 -11.84 -1.08 -4.70
N GLU A 11 -11.51 -1.90 -3.71
CA GLU A 11 -12.08 -1.78 -2.37
C GLU A 11 -11.68 -0.40 -1.86
N ILE A 12 -12.64 0.51 -1.86
CA ILE A 12 -12.45 1.86 -1.32
C ILE A 12 -12.33 1.65 0.18
N TYR A 13 -11.10 1.69 0.70
CA TYR A 13 -10.88 1.63 2.14
C TYR A 13 -11.56 2.84 2.79
N GLU A 14 -12.66 2.59 3.50
CA GLU A 14 -13.35 3.63 4.28
C GLU A 14 -12.69 3.84 5.65
N SER A 15 -11.86 2.89 6.07
CA SER A 15 -11.17 2.88 7.36
C SER A 15 -9.74 2.39 7.21
N CYS A 16 -8.87 2.79 8.14
CA CYS A 16 -7.50 2.31 8.21
C CYS A 16 -7.48 0.81 8.55
N PRO A 17 -6.75 -0.02 7.79
CA PRO A 17 -6.67 -1.47 8.03
C PRO A 17 -5.90 -1.83 9.32
N HIS A 18 -5.06 -0.92 9.83
CA HIS A 18 -4.25 -1.19 11.01
C HIS A 18 -4.97 -0.87 12.33
N CYS A 19 -5.66 0.27 12.41
CA CYS A 19 -6.29 0.73 13.65
C CYS A 19 -7.81 0.91 13.57
N GLY A 20 -8.43 0.58 12.43
CA GLY A 20 -9.87 0.74 12.23
C GLY A 20 -10.35 2.20 12.20
N HIS A 21 -9.45 3.18 12.22
CA HIS A 21 -9.82 4.59 12.23
C HIS A 21 -10.47 4.98 10.90
N LYS A 22 -11.67 5.56 10.94
CA LYS A 22 -12.38 6.00 9.74
C LYS A 22 -11.57 7.05 8.99
N LEU A 23 -11.39 6.82 7.69
CA LEU A 23 -10.76 7.80 6.82
C LEU A 23 -11.77 8.90 6.50
N SER A 24 -11.33 10.14 6.65
CA SER A 24 -12.10 11.31 6.24
C SER A 24 -12.41 11.26 4.73
N PRO A 25 -13.48 11.91 4.25
CA PRO A 25 -13.79 11.93 2.81
C PRO A 25 -12.60 12.36 1.95
N TRP A 26 -11.83 13.35 2.43
CA TRP A 26 -10.62 13.82 1.74
C TRP A 26 -9.48 12.79 1.75
N GLN A 27 -9.34 12.02 2.84
CA GLN A 27 -8.36 10.94 2.92
C GLN A 27 -8.70 9.78 1.97
N GLN A 28 -9.99 9.48 1.81
CA GLN A 28 -10.45 8.49 0.82
C GLN A 28 -10.16 8.97 -0.61
N VAL A 29 -10.31 10.27 -0.89
CA VAL A 29 -9.95 10.87 -2.18
C VAL A 29 -8.44 10.79 -2.42
N LEU A 30 -7.62 11.19 -1.45
CA LEU A 30 -6.16 11.03 -1.52
C LEU A 30 -5.77 9.59 -1.81
N LEU A 31 -6.33 8.65 -1.07
CA LEU A 31 -6.05 7.25 -1.23
C LEU A 31 -6.46 6.75 -2.63
N LYS A 32 -7.55 7.26 -3.23
CA LYS A 32 -7.93 6.96 -4.61
C LYS A 32 -6.99 7.56 -5.67
N VAL A 33 -6.52 8.79 -5.46
CA VAL A 33 -5.72 9.54 -6.44
C VAL A 33 -4.25 9.16 -6.35
N ASP A 34 -3.68 9.29 -5.16
CA ASP A 34 -2.26 9.06 -4.88
C ASP A 34 -1.94 7.57 -4.73
N ARG A 35 -2.96 6.72 -4.53
CA ARG A 35 -2.85 5.28 -4.24
C ARG A 35 -2.05 4.97 -2.98
N ALA A 36 -1.64 5.98 -2.22
CA ALA A 36 -0.97 5.88 -0.95
C ALA A 36 -1.61 6.85 0.06
N LEU A 37 -1.74 6.41 1.30
CA LEU A 37 -2.18 7.28 2.38
C LEU A 37 -1.57 6.84 3.71
N THR A 38 -0.95 7.77 4.43
CA THR A 38 -0.53 7.53 5.81
C THR A 38 -1.67 7.86 6.76
N CYS A 39 -2.10 6.88 7.56
CA CYS A 39 -3.08 7.10 8.62
C CYS A 39 -2.47 8.00 9.70
N LYS A 40 -3.10 9.13 10.02
CA LYS A 40 -2.60 10.06 11.05
C LYS A 40 -2.74 9.53 12.48
N ASN A 41 -3.57 8.51 12.69
CA ASN A 41 -3.82 7.93 14.02
C ASN A 41 -2.75 6.90 14.42
N CYS A 42 -2.38 6.01 13.51
CA CYS A 42 -1.42 4.93 13.77
C CYS A 42 -0.15 5.02 12.92
N TRP A 43 -0.01 6.06 12.09
CA TRP A 43 1.12 6.27 11.19
C TRP A 43 1.34 5.14 10.16
N TYR A 44 0.34 4.26 10.00
CA TYR A 44 0.38 3.16 9.05
C TYR A 44 0.18 3.66 7.61
N ARG A 45 1.00 3.17 6.68
CA ARG A 45 0.94 3.53 5.26
C ARG A 45 0.08 2.54 4.49
N ILE A 46 -1.08 3.01 4.03
CA ILE A 46 -2.04 2.27 3.20
C ILE A 46 -1.62 2.43 1.74
N LEU A 47 -1.51 1.33 0.99
CA LEU A 47 -1.15 1.29 -0.42
C LEU A 47 -2.23 0.51 -1.18
N LEU A 48 -2.84 1.12 -2.20
CA LEU A 48 -3.93 0.52 -3.00
C LEU A 48 -3.44 -0.28 -4.21
N ASP A 49 -2.25 0.05 -4.71
CA ASP A 49 -1.52 -0.79 -5.67
C ASP A 49 -0.35 -1.41 -4.89
N PRO A 50 -0.46 -2.66 -4.42
CA PRO A 50 0.76 -3.37 -4.08
C PRO A 50 1.57 -3.47 -5.37
N PRO A 51 2.87 -3.08 -5.40
CA PRO A 51 3.72 -3.58 -6.47
C PRO A 51 3.54 -5.10 -6.46
N ILE A 52 3.40 -5.68 -7.65
CA ILE A 52 3.33 -7.13 -7.82
C ILE A 52 4.72 -7.69 -7.51
N SER A 53 5.18 -7.56 -6.27
CA SER A 53 6.32 -8.31 -5.76
C SER A 53 5.77 -9.68 -5.41
N GLN A 54 5.69 -10.54 -6.42
CA GLN A 54 6.02 -11.93 -6.17
C GLN A 54 7.37 -11.95 -5.45
N SER A 55 7.48 -12.79 -4.43
CA SER A 55 8.63 -13.00 -3.54
C SER A 55 8.83 -11.97 -2.43
N ASP A 56 8.35 -12.38 -1.26
CA ASP A 56 9.17 -12.52 -0.06
C ASP A 56 10.68 -12.27 -0.28
N LYS A 57 11.21 -11.23 0.36
CA LYS A 57 12.37 -11.29 1.27
C LYS A 57 12.76 -9.89 1.73
N THR A 58 12.53 -9.67 3.02
CA THR A 58 13.39 -8.85 3.87
C THR A 58 14.84 -9.24 3.63
N GLU A 59 15.70 -8.28 3.30
CA GLU A 59 17.06 -8.17 3.82
C GLU A 59 17.67 -6.83 3.39
N LYS A 60 17.87 -5.95 4.38
CA LYS A 60 18.83 -4.86 4.31
C LYS A 60 20.22 -5.48 4.24
N ASP A 61 21.05 -5.07 3.30
CA ASP A 61 22.49 -4.99 3.53
C ASP A 61 23.01 -3.69 2.93
N ASP A 62 23.37 -2.79 3.83
CA ASP A 62 24.16 -1.61 3.56
C ASP A 62 25.60 -2.08 3.27
N ASN A 63 26.07 -2.00 2.02
CA ASN A 63 27.51 -2.02 1.78
C ASN A 63 27.94 -0.91 0.81
N TYR A 64 28.15 0.27 1.39
CA TYR A 64 29.06 1.27 0.85
C TYR A 64 30.50 0.77 1.04
N SER A 65 31.21 0.54 -0.06
CA SER A 65 32.67 0.44 -0.06
C SER A 65 33.24 1.16 -1.28
N GLU A 66 33.67 2.39 -1.02
CA GLU A 66 34.60 3.19 -1.83
C GLU A 66 35.97 2.51 -1.92
N GLY A 67 36.61 2.45 -3.10
CA GLY A 67 37.97 1.93 -3.19
C GLY A 67 38.56 1.79 -4.60
N LYS A 68 39.44 2.73 -4.94
CA LYS A 68 40.29 2.81 -6.14
C LYS A 68 41.16 1.55 -6.38
N ASN A 69 41.39 1.22 -7.65
CA ASN A 69 42.74 1.11 -8.22
C ASN A 69 42.72 1.28 -9.74
#